data_AF-A0A5E3WSS2-F1
#
_entry.id   AF-A0A5E3WSS2-F1
#
_cell.length_a   1.000
_cell.length_b   1.000
_cell.length_c   1.000
_cell.angle_alpha   90.00
_cell.angle_beta   90.00
_cell.angle_gamma   90.00
#
_symmetry.space_group_name_H-M   'P 1'
#
loop_
_entity.id
_entity.type
_entity.pdbx_description
1 polymer ?
#
loop_
_entity_poly.entity_id
_entity_poly.type
_entity_poly.pdbx_seq_one_letter_code
_entity_poly.pdbx_strand_id
1 'polypeptide(L)'
;MFDATPEVQRSEDVDPPLTSLGPDQPVPVTVIVVRYGDEKVMMQLILDYKPAIAYAASAFNSLNKKPHDRICFEAQIDGSKGLARIDERLWPLVAPTLPEVTLRLLPDPDAVLASLARRQKRTRAEARLRLITEIATSPILIVAAGDEYPLDINLISATVLELKRVIERKLGLPISQQQLYMQLPREDIWPAEDNDILASVGVIRGSKIPLGIKRSGW
;
A
#
# COMPACT_ATOMS: atom_id res chain seq x y z
N MET A 1 79.16 12.45 -35.67
CA MET A 1 78.05 12.96 -36.51
C MET A 1 77.51 11.77 -37.26
N PHE A 2 76.35 11.27 -36.85
CA PHE A 2 75.66 10.16 -37.52
C PHE A 2 74.71 10.77 -38.54
N ASP A 3 75.01 10.63 -39.83
CA ASP A 3 74.06 10.86 -40.91
C ASP A 3 73.38 9.52 -41.20
N ALA A 4 72.14 9.40 -40.74
CA ALA A 4 71.26 8.27 -41.03
C ALA A 4 70.15 8.78 -41.95
N THR A 5 70.28 8.49 -43.24
CA THR A 5 69.21 8.67 -44.22
C THR A 5 68.16 7.57 -44.00
N PRO A 6 66.86 7.88 -43.90
CA PRO A 6 65.83 6.88 -43.63
C PRO A 6 65.46 6.09 -44.90
N GLU A 7 65.47 4.77 -44.79
CA GLU A 7 64.87 3.86 -45.76
C GLU A 7 63.34 3.93 -45.67
N VAL A 8 62.70 4.29 -46.79
CA VAL A 8 61.25 4.30 -46.94
C VAL A 8 60.79 2.87 -47.26
N GLN A 9 60.23 2.17 -46.28
CA GLN A 9 59.51 0.92 -46.53
C GLN A 9 58.06 1.21 -46.90
N ARG A 10 57.69 0.83 -48.13
CA ARG A 10 56.34 0.86 -48.66
C ARG A 10 55.49 -0.19 -47.93
N SER A 11 54.37 0.24 -47.36
CA SER A 11 53.34 -0.62 -46.81
C SER A 11 52.65 -1.37 -47.95
N GLU A 12 52.99 -2.63 -48.14
CA GLU A 12 52.14 -3.60 -48.82
C GLU A 12 51.51 -4.52 -47.77
N ASP A 13 50.25 -4.84 -48.03
CA ASP A 13 49.29 -5.58 -47.21
C ASP A 13 49.91 -6.72 -46.39
N VAL A 14 49.82 -6.58 -45.06
CA VAL A 14 49.91 -7.71 -44.14
C VAL A 14 48.57 -7.80 -43.43
N ASP A 15 47.75 -8.74 -43.87
CA ASP A 15 46.57 -9.18 -43.14
C ASP A 15 46.95 -9.43 -41.67
N PRO A 16 46.15 -8.96 -40.68
CA PRO A 16 46.45 -9.27 -39.29
C PRO A 16 46.37 -10.79 -39.09
N PRO A 17 47.32 -11.41 -38.37
CA PRO A 17 47.26 -12.83 -38.11
C PRO A 17 45.97 -13.12 -37.32
N LEU A 18 45.13 -13.99 -37.89
CA LEU A 18 44.04 -14.65 -37.19
C LEU A 18 44.63 -15.36 -35.96
N THR A 19 44.52 -14.70 -34.81
CA THR A 19 44.87 -15.28 -33.51
C THR A 19 43.91 -16.45 -33.28
N SER A 20 44.37 -17.66 -33.60
CA SER A 20 43.71 -18.90 -33.20
C SER A 20 43.79 -18.98 -31.68
N LEU A 21 42.70 -18.63 -31.01
CA LEU A 21 42.49 -18.92 -29.59
C LEU A 21 42.55 -20.44 -29.41
N GLY A 22 43.58 -20.93 -28.72
CA GLY A 22 43.71 -22.33 -28.36
C GLY A 22 42.56 -22.77 -27.42
N PRO A 23 42.16 -24.04 -27.43
CA PRO A 23 41.00 -24.55 -26.69
C PRO A 23 41.15 -24.57 -25.15
N ASP A 24 42.22 -24.02 -24.58
CA ASP A 24 42.60 -24.17 -23.16
C ASP A 24 42.78 -22.83 -22.42
N GLN A 25 42.35 -21.70 -23.00
CA GLN A 25 42.29 -20.44 -22.23
C GLN A 25 41.04 -20.44 -21.34
N PRO A 26 41.16 -20.32 -20.00
CA PRO A 26 40.00 -20.19 -19.13
C PRO A 26 39.26 -18.91 -19.51
N VAL A 27 38.04 -19.05 -20.02
CA VAL A 27 37.15 -17.91 -20.28
C VAL A 27 37.03 -17.15 -18.96
N PRO A 28 37.34 -15.84 -18.91
CA PRO A 28 37.21 -15.08 -17.68
C PRO A 28 35.74 -15.12 -17.25
N VAL A 29 35.47 -15.83 -16.16
CA VAL A 29 34.14 -15.90 -15.58
C VAL A 29 33.89 -14.54 -14.94
N THR A 30 33.06 -13.72 -15.59
CA THR A 30 32.63 -12.45 -15.01
C THR A 30 31.80 -12.74 -13.76
N VAL A 31 32.19 -12.18 -12.62
CA VAL A 31 31.52 -12.38 -11.33
C VAL A 31 30.90 -11.06 -10.88
N ILE A 32 29.69 -11.13 -10.32
CA ILE A 32 28.98 -10.01 -9.70
C ILE A 32 28.81 -10.26 -8.20
N VAL A 33 28.93 -9.21 -7.41
CA VAL A 33 28.54 -9.23 -6.00
C VAL A 33 27.06 -8.90 -5.88
N VAL A 34 26.28 -9.82 -5.31
CA VAL A 34 24.87 -9.59 -4.99
C VAL A 34 24.70 -9.39 -3.49
N ARG A 35 23.96 -8.36 -3.11
CA ARG A 35 23.68 -8.01 -1.71
C ARG A 35 22.19 -8.15 -1.39
N TYR A 36 21.85 -8.68 -0.22
CA TYR A 36 20.50 -8.63 0.34
C TYR A 36 20.56 -8.33 1.84
N GLY A 37 20.04 -7.17 2.25
CA GLY A 37 20.22 -6.68 3.62
C GLY A 37 21.70 -6.49 3.96
N ASP A 38 22.19 -7.27 4.93
CA ASP A 38 23.60 -7.27 5.36
C ASP A 38 24.40 -8.44 4.78
N GLU A 39 23.75 -9.35 4.04
CA GLU A 39 24.40 -10.51 3.42
C GLU A 39 24.90 -10.16 2.01
N LYS A 40 26.04 -10.74 1.62
CA LYS A 40 26.64 -10.61 0.28
C LYS A 40 27.05 -11.97 -0.25
N VAL A 41 26.79 -12.22 -1.52
CA VAL A 41 27.18 -13.45 -2.23
C VAL A 41 27.79 -13.08 -3.58
N MET A 42 28.85 -13.78 -3.98
CA MET A 42 29.42 -13.67 -5.32
C MET A 42 28.75 -14.69 -6.23
N MET A 43 28.25 -14.25 -7.38
CA MET A 43 27.65 -15.14 -8.39
C MET A 43 28.24 -14.91 -9.77
N GLN A 44 28.21 -15.96 -10.59
CA GLN A 44 28.55 -15.84 -12.00
C GLN A 44 27.55 -14.91 -12.69
N LEU A 45 28.02 -14.08 -13.62
CA LEU A 45 27.19 -13.21 -14.42
C LEU A 45 26.25 -14.05 -15.31
N ILE A 46 24.96 -13.93 -15.07
CA ILE A 46 23.91 -14.54 -15.89
C ILE A 46 23.18 -13.40 -16.60
N LEU A 47 23.22 -13.36 -17.93
CA LEU A 47 22.60 -12.29 -18.74
C LEU A 47 21.07 -12.39 -18.80
N ASP A 48 20.52 -13.58 -18.56
CA ASP A 48 19.08 -13.78 -18.48
C ASP A 48 18.56 -13.35 -17.10
N TYR A 49 17.65 -12.38 -17.07
CA TYR A 49 17.18 -11.77 -15.83
C TYR A 49 16.50 -12.76 -14.87
N LYS A 50 15.57 -13.60 -15.35
CA LYS A 50 14.83 -14.55 -14.49
C LYS A 50 15.74 -15.63 -13.90
N PRO A 51 16.61 -16.30 -14.68
CA PRO A 51 17.63 -17.19 -14.13
C PRO A 51 18.60 -16.48 -13.17
N ALA A 52 19.02 -15.25 -13.46
CA ALA A 52 19.88 -14.47 -12.57
C ALA A 52 19.22 -14.23 -11.21
N ILE A 53 17.94 -13.84 -11.19
CA ILE A 53 17.16 -13.69 -9.95
C ILE A 53 17.01 -15.01 -9.23
N ALA A 54 16.67 -16.09 -9.93
CA ALA A 54 16.48 -17.39 -9.30
C ALA A 54 17.78 -17.87 -8.63
N TYR A 55 18.90 -17.75 -9.33
CA TYR A 55 20.23 -18.09 -8.81
C TYR A 55 20.57 -17.24 -7.59
N ALA A 56 20.47 -15.90 -7.72
CA ALA A 56 20.73 -14.98 -6.64
C ALA A 56 19.83 -15.23 -5.43
N ALA A 57 18.52 -15.42 -5.62
CA ALA A 57 17.56 -15.68 -4.55
C ALA A 57 17.82 -17.02 -3.84
N SER A 58 18.21 -18.06 -4.57
CA SER A 58 18.57 -19.37 -3.98
C SER A 58 19.80 -19.30 -3.08
N ALA A 59 20.70 -18.35 -3.32
CA ALA A 59 21.87 -18.13 -2.47
C ALA A 59 21.52 -17.48 -1.12
N PHE A 60 20.36 -16.84 -0.99
CA PHE A 60 19.89 -16.24 0.26
C PHE A 60 18.77 -17.08 0.87
N ASN A 61 19.01 -17.67 2.04
CA ASN A 61 18.03 -18.50 2.75
C ASN A 61 16.68 -17.78 3.01
N SER A 62 16.73 -16.46 3.21
CA SER A 62 15.57 -15.58 3.42
C SER A 62 14.71 -15.38 2.16
N LEU A 63 15.30 -15.55 0.98
CA LEU A 63 14.64 -15.38 -0.32
C LEU A 63 14.25 -16.71 -0.99
N ASN A 64 14.84 -17.83 -0.58
CA ASN A 64 14.59 -19.16 -1.17
C ASN A 64 13.10 -19.61 -1.11
N LYS A 65 12.32 -19.06 -0.17
CA LYS A 65 10.87 -19.34 -0.04
C LYS A 65 9.97 -18.25 -0.65
N LYS A 66 10.57 -17.22 -1.26
CA LYS A 66 9.83 -16.08 -1.84
C LYS A 66 9.67 -16.30 -3.35
N PRO A 67 8.52 -15.91 -3.92
CA PRO A 67 8.31 -16.08 -5.34
C PRO A 67 9.21 -15.08 -6.10
N HIS A 68 9.87 -15.55 -7.16
CA HIS A 68 10.93 -14.79 -7.86
C HIS A 68 10.40 -13.55 -8.58
N ASP A 69 9.11 -13.50 -8.89
CA ASP A 69 8.40 -12.33 -9.43
C ASP A 69 8.32 -11.16 -8.45
N ARG A 70 8.53 -11.42 -7.15
CA ARG A 70 8.58 -10.42 -6.08
C ARG A 70 9.98 -9.96 -5.75
N ILE A 71 10.99 -10.41 -6.47
CA ILE A 71 12.39 -10.03 -6.26
C ILE A 71 12.82 -9.17 -7.44
N CYS A 72 13.56 -8.09 -7.18
CA CYS A 72 14.17 -7.28 -8.23
C CYS A 72 15.59 -6.87 -7.87
N PHE A 73 16.39 -6.63 -8.91
CA PHE A 73 17.71 -6.03 -8.77
C PHE A 73 17.60 -4.51 -8.68
N GLU A 74 18.40 -3.93 -7.79
CA GLU A 74 18.64 -2.50 -7.67
C GLU A 74 20.15 -2.27 -7.70
N ALA A 75 20.63 -1.32 -8.49
CA ALA A 75 22.04 -0.94 -8.50
C ALA A 75 22.22 0.56 -8.64
N GLN A 76 23.40 1.03 -8.26
CA GLN A 76 23.80 2.39 -8.55
C GLN A 76 24.27 2.45 -10.00
N ILE A 77 23.55 3.22 -10.83
CA ILE A 77 23.86 3.40 -12.24
C ILE A 77 24.47 4.79 -12.39
N ASP A 78 25.47 4.93 -13.27
CA ASP A 78 26.08 6.24 -13.52
C ASP A 78 25.01 7.27 -13.93
N GLY A 79 24.98 8.39 -13.19
CA GLY A 79 23.99 9.45 -13.36
C GLY A 79 22.70 9.30 -12.53
N SER A 80 22.49 8.18 -11.83
CA SER A 80 21.36 8.05 -10.88
C SER A 80 21.71 8.65 -9.51
N LYS A 81 20.76 9.36 -8.89
CA LYS A 81 20.91 9.93 -7.53
C LYS A 81 20.82 8.88 -6.40
N GLY A 82 20.93 7.59 -6.73
CA GLY A 82 20.73 6.48 -5.80
C GLY A 82 20.52 5.15 -6.51
N LEU A 83 20.08 4.14 -5.76
CA LEU A 83 19.78 2.81 -6.30
C LEU A 83 18.60 2.87 -7.27
N ALA A 84 18.86 2.52 -8.52
CA ALA A 84 17.86 2.39 -9.57
C ALA A 84 17.42 0.93 -9.70
N ARG A 85 16.12 0.73 -9.85
CA ARG A 85 15.55 -0.60 -10.12
C ARG A 85 15.90 -1.02 -11.55
N ILE A 86 16.46 -2.21 -11.68
CA ILE A 86 16.79 -2.82 -12.96
C ILE A 86 15.66 -3.77 -13.34
N ASP A 87 15.08 -3.57 -14.52
CA ASP A 87 14.05 -4.45 -15.07
C ASP A 87 14.66 -5.51 -16.01
N GLU A 88 13.81 -6.43 -16.49
CA GLU A 88 14.20 -7.53 -17.39
C GLU A 88 14.82 -7.03 -18.70
N ARG A 89 14.48 -5.81 -19.15
CA ARG A 89 14.98 -5.23 -20.41
C ARG A 89 16.34 -4.56 -20.23
N LEU A 90 16.55 -3.93 -19.08
CA LEU A 90 17.77 -3.22 -18.73
C LEU A 90 18.87 -4.17 -18.27
N TRP A 91 18.51 -5.28 -17.63
CA TRP A 91 19.48 -6.24 -17.09
C TRP A 91 20.60 -6.67 -18.06
N PRO A 92 20.33 -7.15 -19.28
CA PRO A 92 21.41 -7.56 -20.19
C PRO A 92 22.33 -6.40 -20.60
N LEU A 93 21.86 -5.15 -20.52
CA LEU A 93 22.63 -3.96 -20.86
C LEU A 93 23.53 -3.50 -19.71
N VAL A 94 23.03 -3.58 -18.47
CA VAL A 94 23.72 -3.04 -17.30
C VAL A 94 24.47 -4.09 -16.50
N ALA A 95 24.04 -5.35 -16.50
CA ALA A 95 24.68 -6.39 -15.71
C ALA A 95 26.19 -6.52 -15.99
N PRO A 96 26.68 -6.47 -17.25
CA PRO A 96 28.12 -6.56 -17.52
C PRO A 96 28.95 -5.41 -16.93
N THR A 97 28.34 -4.25 -16.68
CA THR A 97 29.03 -3.05 -16.19
C THR A 97 28.90 -2.86 -14.67
N LEU A 98 28.05 -3.65 -14.01
CA LEU A 98 27.75 -3.50 -12.58
C LEU A 98 28.62 -4.43 -11.74
N PRO A 99 29.51 -3.89 -10.87
CA PRO A 99 30.30 -4.73 -9.96
C PRO A 99 29.49 -5.26 -8.77
N GLU A 100 28.49 -4.49 -8.31
CA GLU A 100 27.62 -4.83 -7.18
C GLU A 100 26.16 -4.53 -7.49
N VAL A 101 25.27 -5.44 -7.11
CA VAL A 101 23.82 -5.33 -7.29
C VAL A 101 23.14 -5.71 -5.98
N THR A 102 22.09 -5.00 -5.61
CA THR A 102 21.28 -5.27 -4.40
C THR A 102 19.96 -5.93 -4.80
N LEU A 103 19.56 -6.98 -4.10
CA LEU A 103 18.22 -7.56 -4.21
C LEU A 103 17.26 -6.80 -3.31
N ARG A 104 16.04 -6.58 -3.82
CA ARG A 104 14.94 -6.03 -3.03
C ARG A 104 13.68 -6.85 -3.24
N LEU A 105 12.92 -7.00 -2.15
CA LEU A 105 11.60 -7.61 -2.19
C LEU A 105 10.55 -6.52 -2.50
N LEU A 106 9.76 -6.72 -3.54
CA LEU A 106 8.66 -5.85 -3.89
C LEU A 106 7.51 -6.02 -2.89
N PRO A 107 6.86 -4.91 -2.49
CA PRO A 107 5.70 -4.99 -1.61
C PRO A 107 4.57 -5.75 -2.31
N ASP A 108 3.82 -6.52 -1.53
CA ASP A 108 2.70 -7.30 -2.04
C ASP A 108 1.62 -6.36 -2.62
N PRO A 109 1.25 -6.48 -3.91
CA PRO A 109 0.21 -5.65 -4.51
C PRO A 109 -1.11 -5.72 -3.72
N ASP A 110 -1.42 -6.88 -3.14
CA ASP A 110 -2.64 -7.07 -2.35
C ASP A 110 -2.57 -6.34 -1.00
N ALA A 111 -1.39 -6.25 -0.40
CA ALA A 111 -1.19 -5.49 0.84
C ALA A 111 -1.30 -3.98 0.62
N VAL A 112 -0.84 -3.48 -0.53
CA VAL A 112 -0.98 -2.07 -0.92
C VAL A 112 -2.44 -1.73 -1.16
N LEU A 113 -3.17 -2.57 -1.90
CA LEU A 113 -4.61 -2.41 -2.14
C LEU A 113 -5.42 -2.47 -0.83
N ALA A 114 -5.12 -3.42 0.05
CA ALA A 114 -5.77 -3.52 1.36
C ALA A 114 -5.53 -2.27 2.23
N SER A 115 -4.31 -1.71 2.18
CA SER A 115 -3.95 -0.50 2.92
C SER A 115 -4.68 0.73 2.38
N LEU A 116 -4.79 0.87 1.06
CA LEU A 116 -5.55 1.94 0.42
C LEU A 116 -7.05 1.84 0.72
N ALA A 117 -7.63 0.63 0.65
CA ALA A 117 -9.02 0.38 0.98
C ALA A 117 -9.34 0.73 2.45
N ARG A 118 -8.45 0.37 3.39
CA ARG A 118 -8.58 0.74 4.82
C ARG A 118 -8.52 2.26 5.01
N ARG A 119 -7.61 2.94 4.31
CA ARG A 119 -7.47 4.40 4.40
C ARG A 119 -8.70 5.12 3.86
N GLN A 120 -9.21 4.71 2.70
CA GLN A 120 -10.44 5.26 2.11
C GLN A 120 -11.67 5.02 3.00
N LYS A 121 -11.78 3.84 3.63
CA LYS A 121 -12.88 3.54 4.55
C LYS A 121 -12.89 4.47 5.76
N ARG A 122 -11.71 4.80 6.30
CA ARG A 122 -11.57 5.77 7.42
C ARG A 122 -11.96 7.18 6.99
N THR A 123 -11.45 7.68 5.87
CA THR A 123 -11.80 9.04 5.39
C THR A 123 -13.28 9.17 5.05
N ARG A 124 -13.92 8.13 4.49
CA ARG A 124 -15.36 8.17 4.21
C ARG A 124 -16.20 8.14 5.50
N ALA A 125 -15.79 7.37 6.51
CA ALA A 125 -16.45 7.36 7.81
C ALA A 125 -16.31 8.70 8.54
N GLU A 126 -15.14 9.34 8.49
CA GLU A 126 -14.91 10.66 9.09
C GLU A 126 -15.67 11.77 8.36
N ALA A 127 -15.68 11.77 7.03
CA ALA A 127 -16.45 12.75 6.24
C ALA A 127 -17.96 12.61 6.49
N ARG A 128 -18.45 11.38 6.65
CA ARG A 128 -19.85 11.11 6.99
C ARG A 128 -20.19 11.61 8.39
N LEU A 129 -19.31 11.39 9.38
CA LEU A 129 -19.50 11.92 10.73
C LEU A 129 -19.59 13.45 10.74
N ARG A 130 -18.72 14.16 9.99
CA ARG A 130 -18.79 15.63 9.89
C ARG A 130 -20.10 16.13 9.29
N LEU A 131 -20.61 15.47 8.25
CA LEU A 131 -21.91 15.79 7.65
C LEU A 131 -23.06 15.66 8.65
N ILE A 132 -22.98 14.70 9.57
CA ILE A 132 -24.01 14.41 10.56
C ILE A 132 -23.98 15.38 11.74
N THR A 133 -22.78 15.81 12.17
CA THR A 133 -22.60 16.56 13.43
C THR A 133 -22.26 18.03 13.27
N GLU A 134 -21.92 18.51 12.06
CA GLU A 134 -21.46 19.90 11.86
C GLU A 134 -22.26 20.68 10.80
N ILE A 135 -22.94 20.00 9.88
CA ILE A 135 -23.65 20.64 8.77
C ILE A 135 -25.15 20.54 8.99
N ALA A 136 -25.85 21.68 9.02
CA ALA A 136 -27.32 21.79 9.11
C ALA A 136 -27.95 20.97 10.27
N THR A 137 -27.27 20.94 11.42
CA THR A 137 -27.75 20.25 12.61
C THR A 137 -28.97 20.94 13.21
N SER A 138 -29.94 20.14 13.63
CA SER A 138 -31.12 20.60 14.36
C SER A 138 -31.09 20.04 15.78
N PRO A 139 -31.47 20.85 16.79
CA PRO A 139 -31.58 20.37 18.15
C PRO A 139 -32.75 19.41 18.29
N ILE A 140 -32.48 18.24 18.86
CA ILE A 140 -33.47 17.28 19.35
C ILE A 140 -33.25 17.04 20.85
N LEU A 141 -34.28 16.55 21.53
CA LEU A 141 -34.23 16.25 22.96
C LEU A 141 -34.33 14.74 23.15
N ILE A 142 -33.32 14.14 23.78
CA ILE A 142 -33.38 12.74 24.21
C ILE A 142 -33.87 12.72 25.65
N VAL A 143 -35.00 12.06 25.91
CA VAL A 143 -35.54 11.90 27.26
C VAL A 143 -35.09 10.55 27.79
N ALA A 144 -34.20 10.55 28.78
CA ALA A 144 -33.67 9.33 29.39
C ALA A 144 -33.78 9.44 30.92
N ALA A 145 -34.38 8.43 31.56
CA ALA A 145 -34.55 8.36 33.02
C ALA A 145 -35.22 9.60 33.68
N GLY A 146 -36.01 10.36 32.91
CA GLY A 146 -36.68 11.58 33.37
C GLY A 146 -35.93 12.88 33.06
N ASP A 147 -34.68 12.79 32.59
CA ASP A 147 -33.87 13.94 32.19
C ASP A 147 -33.93 14.17 30.67
N GLU A 148 -33.85 15.44 30.26
CA GLU A 148 -33.83 15.85 28.85
C GLU A 148 -32.41 16.25 28.43
N TYR A 149 -31.87 15.57 27.42
CA TYR A 149 -30.54 15.80 26.88
C TYR A 149 -30.63 16.43 25.49
N PRO A 150 -30.23 17.70 25.32
CA PRO A 150 -30.19 18.33 24.00
C PRO A 150 -29.04 17.75 23.17
N LEU A 151 -29.36 17.30 21.96
CA LEU A 151 -28.42 16.83 20.95
C LEU A 151 -28.64 17.59 19.65
N ASP A 152 -27.55 18.07 19.06
CA ASP A 152 -27.57 18.64 17.73
C ASP A 152 -27.22 17.56 16.71
N ILE A 153 -28.14 17.26 15.80
CA ILE A 153 -27.93 16.24 14.76
C ILE A 153 -28.55 16.67 13.43
N ASN A 154 -27.92 16.33 12.32
CA ASN A 154 -28.48 16.58 11.00
C ASN A 154 -29.61 15.59 10.69
N LEU A 155 -30.85 16.04 10.85
CA LEU A 155 -32.04 15.20 10.66
C LEU A 155 -32.22 14.65 9.24
N ILE A 156 -31.64 15.33 8.25
CA ILE A 156 -31.83 15.01 6.82
C ILE A 156 -30.84 13.94 6.37
N SER A 157 -29.65 13.87 6.99
CA SER A 157 -28.61 12.90 6.63
C SER A 157 -28.38 11.81 7.66
N ALA A 158 -28.73 12.05 8.93
CA ALA A 158 -28.43 11.13 9.99
C ALA A 158 -29.40 9.94 10.02
N THR A 159 -28.86 8.75 10.24
CA THR A 159 -29.68 7.56 10.49
C THR A 159 -29.93 7.32 11.97
N VAL A 160 -30.90 6.44 12.28
CA VAL A 160 -31.19 5.99 13.66
C VAL A 160 -29.94 5.42 14.34
N LEU A 161 -29.14 4.60 13.64
CA LEU A 161 -27.88 4.07 14.17
C LEU A 161 -26.86 5.17 14.49
N GLU A 162 -26.82 6.22 13.67
CA GLU A 162 -25.93 7.35 13.88
C GLU A 162 -26.36 8.17 15.09
N LEU A 163 -27.67 8.33 15.32
CA LEU A 163 -28.21 8.90 16.56
C LEU A 163 -27.81 8.05 17.77
N LYS A 164 -27.95 6.71 17.70
CA LYS A 164 -27.53 5.81 18.79
C LYS A 164 -26.03 5.93 19.10
N ARG A 165 -25.19 6.10 18.07
CA ARG A 165 -23.74 6.37 18.24
C ARG A 165 -23.46 7.71 18.91
N VAL A 166 -24.23 8.75 18.58
CA VAL A 166 -24.10 10.05 19.24
C VAL A 166 -24.50 9.95 20.71
N ILE A 167 -25.58 9.23 21.00
CA ILE A 167 -26.04 8.93 22.37
C ILE A 167 -24.97 8.13 23.13
N GLU A 168 -24.37 7.11 22.53
CA GLU A 168 -23.28 6.33 23.14
C GLU A 168 -22.09 7.23 23.50
N ARG A 169 -21.70 8.14 22.60
CA ARG A 169 -20.59 9.07 22.86
C ARG A 169 -20.90 10.10 23.96
N LYS A 170 -22.13 10.57 24.04
CA LYS A 170 -22.53 11.62 25.00
C LYS A 170 -22.94 11.08 26.38
N LEU A 171 -23.67 9.97 26.40
CA LEU A 171 -24.26 9.38 27.62
C LEU A 171 -23.53 8.11 28.09
N GLY A 172 -22.58 7.59 27.30
CA GLY A 172 -21.84 6.38 27.65
C GLY A 172 -22.65 5.08 27.57
N LEU A 173 -23.86 5.14 27.00
CA LEU A 173 -24.75 3.98 26.89
C LEU A 173 -24.40 3.14 25.65
N PRO A 174 -24.11 1.84 25.77
CA PRO A 174 -23.78 1.02 24.62
C PRO A 174 -24.99 0.87 23.68
N ILE A 175 -24.74 0.94 22.37
CA ILE A 175 -25.79 0.91 21.32
C ILE A 175 -26.75 -0.27 21.49
N SER A 176 -26.25 -1.44 21.90
CA SER A 176 -27.04 -2.67 22.09
C SER A 176 -28.10 -2.57 23.19
N GLN A 177 -27.93 -1.65 24.14
CA GLN A 177 -28.86 -1.40 25.24
C GLN A 177 -29.82 -0.25 24.95
N GLN A 178 -29.61 0.49 23.86
CA GLN A 178 -30.43 1.65 23.51
C GLN A 178 -31.66 1.24 22.69
N GLN A 179 -32.84 1.59 23.20
CA GLN A 179 -34.11 1.45 22.48
C GLN A 179 -34.74 2.83 22.31
N LEU A 180 -34.74 3.34 21.08
CA LEU A 180 -35.34 4.63 20.75
C LEU A 180 -36.78 4.41 20.31
N TYR A 181 -37.70 5.13 20.93
CA TYR A 181 -39.10 5.14 20.53
C TYR A 181 -39.35 6.40 19.69
N MET A 182 -39.67 6.22 18.42
CA MET A 182 -39.92 7.34 17.51
C MET A 182 -41.42 7.46 17.28
N GLN A 183 -41.95 8.67 17.43
CA GLN A 183 -43.36 8.96 17.15
C GLN A 183 -43.49 9.33 15.68
N LEU A 184 -44.16 8.49 14.91
CA LEU A 184 -44.61 8.83 13.57
C LEU A 184 -45.84 9.75 13.66
N PRO A 185 -46.11 10.59 12.64
CA PRO A 185 -47.28 11.48 12.61
C PRO A 185 -48.63 10.75 12.56
N ARG A 186 -48.64 9.43 12.37
CA ARG A 186 -49.79 8.55 12.59
C ARG A 186 -49.47 7.74 13.83
N GLU A 187 -50.42 7.69 14.77
CA GLU A 187 -50.33 7.37 16.20
C GLU A 187 -49.63 6.05 16.64
N ASP A 188 -48.94 5.34 15.74
CA ASP A 188 -48.21 4.12 16.01
C ASP A 188 -46.74 4.40 16.39
N ILE A 189 -46.36 3.99 17.60
CA ILE A 189 -44.96 3.97 18.07
C ILE A 189 -44.28 2.76 17.43
N TRP A 190 -43.52 2.97 16.35
CA TRP A 190 -42.80 1.90 15.67
C TRP A 190 -41.31 1.89 16.07
N PRO A 191 -40.69 0.71 16.31
CA PRO A 191 -39.24 0.64 16.44
C PRO A 191 -38.62 1.00 15.09
N ALA A 192 -37.97 2.16 15.01
CA ALA A 192 -37.30 2.61 13.80
C ALA A 192 -36.11 1.69 13.46
N GLU A 193 -35.92 1.37 12.18
CA GLU A 193 -34.79 0.54 11.75
C GLU A 193 -33.48 1.34 11.81
N ASP A 194 -32.37 0.66 12.10
CA ASP A 194 -31.07 1.31 12.31
C ASP A 194 -30.57 2.10 11.09
N ASN A 195 -31.05 1.75 9.89
CA ASN A 195 -30.68 2.41 8.64
C ASN A 195 -31.63 3.52 8.20
N ASP A 196 -32.76 3.71 8.89
CA ASP A 196 -33.72 4.76 8.53
C ASP A 196 -33.14 6.15 8.81
N ILE A 197 -33.47 7.11 7.95
CA ILE A 197 -33.10 8.50 8.13
C ILE A 197 -34.03 9.10 9.19
N LEU A 198 -33.50 9.92 10.10
CA LEU A 198 -34.30 10.52 11.20
C LEU A 198 -35.53 11.29 10.67
N ALA A 199 -35.37 12.06 9.59
CA ALA A 199 -36.49 12.75 8.95
C ALA A 199 -37.57 11.80 8.41
N SER A 200 -37.22 10.60 7.90
CA SER A 200 -38.20 9.65 7.37
C SER A 200 -39.00 8.94 8.46
N VAL A 201 -38.47 8.88 9.68
CA VAL A 201 -39.14 8.30 10.86
C VAL A 201 -39.84 9.34 11.72
N GLY A 202 -40.08 10.53 11.16
CA GLY A 202 -40.88 11.58 11.79
C GLY A 202 -40.12 12.44 12.81
N VAL A 203 -38.80 12.30 12.92
CA VAL A 203 -38.00 13.16 13.80
C VAL A 203 -37.80 14.52 13.13
N ILE A 204 -38.35 15.54 13.76
CA ILE A 204 -38.25 16.93 13.36
C ILE A 204 -37.48 17.74 14.41
N ARG A 205 -37.18 18.98 14.09
CA ARG A 205 -36.53 19.90 15.03
C ARG A 205 -37.38 20.04 16.30
N GLY A 206 -36.75 19.86 17.46
CA GLY A 206 -37.43 19.92 18.76
C GLY A 206 -38.19 18.65 19.14
N SER A 207 -38.10 17.57 18.35
CA SER A 207 -38.66 16.27 18.74
C SER A 207 -38.06 15.79 20.06
N LYS A 208 -38.94 15.28 20.93
CA LYS A 208 -38.58 14.58 22.16
C LYS A 208 -38.58 13.09 21.90
N ILE A 209 -37.42 12.45 21.97
CA ILE A 209 -37.25 11.02 21.70
C ILE A 209 -37.03 10.32 23.04
N PRO A 210 -37.99 9.50 23.51
CA PRO A 210 -37.79 8.66 24.67
C PRO A 210 -36.71 7.60 24.39
N LEU A 211 -35.73 7.52 25.27
CA LEU A 211 -34.71 6.48 25.31
C LEU A 211 -35.08 5.44 26.38
N GLY A 212 -35.49 4.26 25.92
CA GLY A 212 -35.61 3.07 26.74
C GLY A 212 -34.29 2.31 26.82
N ILE A 213 -34.11 1.58 27.92
CA ILE A 213 -33.02 0.61 28.06
C ILE A 213 -33.59 -0.77 27.74
N LYS A 214 -33.09 -1.40 26.68
CA LYS A 214 -33.40 -2.79 26.39
C LYS A 214 -32.68 -3.63 27.46
N ARG A 215 -33.43 -4.08 28.48
CA ARG A 215 -32.92 -5.07 29.44
C ARG A 215 -32.65 -6.35 28.66
N SER A 216 -31.37 -6.67 28.44
CA SER A 216 -30.96 -8.01 28.04
C SER A 216 -31.37 -8.94 29.19
N GLY A 217 -32.51 -9.61 29.01
CA GLY A 217 -32.95 -10.69 29.88
C GLY A 217 -31.95 -11.83 29.86
N TRP A 218 -31.81 -12.44 31.03
CA TRP A 218 -31.01 -13.61 31.37
C TRP A 218 -31.32 -14.82 30.50
#